data_AF-A0A177P7V5-F1
#
_entry.id   AF-A0A177P7V5-F1
#
_cell.length_a   1.000
_cell.length_b   1.000
_cell.length_c   1.000
_cell.angle_alpha   90.00
_cell.angle_beta   90.00
_cell.angle_gamma   90.00
#
_symmetry.space_group_name_H-M   'P 1'
#
loop_
_entity.id
_entity.type
_entity.pdbx_description
1 polymer ?
#
loop_
_entity_poly.entity_id
_entity_poly.type
_entity_poly.pdbx_seq_one_letter_code
_entity_poly.pdbx_strand_id
1 'polypeptide(L)'
;MTIVLTVLAAGLGGRSMAEPADYYKDQKVVYHNDGGGPDNVAYFKRMLNSIKNHIEAVGKDHVEIRVVDHASGVEMFQIARADKEIAARLDALKAQGVRFLVCANTLRERNIDPSTLYGVTERDIVPSGVAELARLQGMGFVYIHL
;
A
#
# COMPACT_ATOMS: atom_id res chain seq x y z
N MET A 1 63.50 -3.67 27.70
CA MET A 1 62.17 -3.06 27.89
C MET A 1 61.79 -2.44 26.55
N THR A 2 61.15 -3.22 25.68
CA THR A 2 60.75 -2.80 24.33
C THR A 2 59.29 -3.16 24.17
N ILE A 3 58.48 -2.14 23.93
CA ILE A 3 57.03 -2.13 23.97
C ILE A 3 56.47 -2.94 22.79
N VAL A 4 55.56 -3.86 23.08
CA VAL A 4 54.75 -4.58 22.10
C VAL A 4 53.70 -3.62 21.55
N LEU A 5 53.75 -3.33 20.25
CA LEU A 5 52.69 -2.59 19.54
C LEU A 5 51.73 -3.61 18.91
N THR A 6 50.70 -3.98 19.64
CA THR A 6 49.60 -4.78 19.11
C THR A 6 48.66 -3.85 18.34
N VAL A 7 48.67 -3.93 17.01
CA VAL A 7 47.69 -3.23 16.17
C VAL A 7 46.35 -3.96 16.28
N LEU A 8 45.38 -3.35 16.97
CA LEU A 8 44.01 -3.84 17.03
C LEU A 8 43.27 -3.36 15.77
N ALA A 9 43.10 -4.23 14.78
CA ALA A 9 42.25 -3.97 13.63
C ALA A 9 40.77 -4.01 14.06
N ALA A 10 40.17 -2.85 14.30
CA ALA A 10 38.73 -2.72 14.50
C ALA A 10 38.02 -2.95 13.15
N GLY A 11 37.53 -4.16 12.94
CA GLY A 11 36.65 -4.48 11.82
C GLY A 11 35.34 -3.72 11.95
N LEU A 12 35.10 -2.76 11.04
CA LEU A 12 33.80 -2.15 10.79
C LEU A 12 32.88 -3.20 10.11
N GLY A 13 32.48 -4.21 10.86
CA GLY A 13 31.40 -5.11 10.47
C GLY A 13 30.09 -4.34 10.59
N GLY A 14 29.52 -3.94 9.44
CA GLY A 14 28.18 -3.39 9.37
C GLY A 14 27.21 -4.36 10.02
N ARG A 15 26.71 -4.00 11.21
CA ARG A 15 25.62 -4.73 11.84
C ARG A 15 24.38 -4.51 10.97
N SER A 16 24.02 -5.54 10.19
CA SER A 16 22.64 -5.66 9.73
C SER A 16 21.79 -5.65 10.99
N MET A 17 21.04 -4.57 11.22
CA MET A 17 20.01 -4.54 12.24
C MET A 17 18.88 -5.43 11.73
N ALA A 18 19.03 -6.75 11.91
CA ALA A 18 17.91 -7.64 11.81
C ALA A 18 16.89 -7.19 12.85
N GLU A 19 15.70 -6.77 12.42
CA GLU A 19 14.62 -6.47 13.33
C GLU A 19 14.35 -7.71 14.20
N PRO A 20 14.09 -7.54 15.52
CA PRO A 20 13.72 -8.66 16.36
C PRO A 20 12.51 -9.38 15.75
N ALA A 21 12.56 -10.71 15.72
CA ALA A 21 11.37 -11.50 15.45
C ALA A 21 10.22 -11.01 16.36
N ASP A 22 9.04 -10.79 15.79
CA ASP A 22 7.80 -10.33 16.45
C ASP A 22 7.77 -8.86 16.91
N TYR A 23 8.62 -7.97 16.35
CA TYR A 23 8.53 -6.53 16.62
C TYR A 23 7.16 -5.94 16.23
N TYR A 24 6.67 -6.29 15.04
CA TYR A 24 5.31 -5.94 14.61
C TYR A 24 4.31 -7.03 15.01
N LYS A 25 3.16 -6.63 15.57
CA LYS A 25 2.00 -7.50 15.79
C LYS A 25 1.13 -7.55 14.52
N ASP A 26 0.18 -8.49 14.49
CA ASP A 26 -0.82 -8.57 13.43
C ASP A 26 -1.54 -7.22 13.24
N GLN A 27 -1.73 -6.81 11.98
CA GLN A 27 -2.31 -5.50 11.67
C GLN A 27 -3.47 -5.62 10.69
N LYS A 28 -4.52 -4.84 10.95
CA LYS A 28 -5.57 -4.54 9.98
C LYS A 28 -5.39 -3.09 9.58
N VAL A 29 -5.25 -2.82 8.30
CA VAL A 29 -4.81 -1.50 7.82
C VAL A 29 -5.66 -1.07 6.64
N VAL A 30 -6.18 0.16 6.71
CA VAL A 30 -6.83 0.80 5.59
C VAL A 30 -5.96 1.94 5.08
N TYR A 31 -5.53 1.83 3.83
CA TYR A 31 -4.91 2.93 3.10
C TYR A 31 -5.99 3.77 2.42
N HIS A 32 -5.90 5.07 2.61
CA HIS A 32 -6.70 6.03 1.89
C HIS A 32 -5.97 6.46 0.63
N ASN A 33 -6.64 6.33 -0.52
CA ASN A 33 -6.18 6.86 -1.81
C ASN A 33 -7.21 7.85 -2.37
N ASP A 34 -6.93 9.14 -2.20
CA ASP A 34 -7.66 10.26 -2.83
C ASP A 34 -6.91 10.89 -4.02
N GLY A 35 -5.71 10.38 -4.35
CA GLY A 35 -4.82 10.93 -5.36
C GLY A 35 -3.77 11.87 -4.78
N GLY A 36 -2.66 12.06 -5.50
CA GLY A 36 -1.50 12.83 -5.04
C GLY A 36 -1.09 13.90 -6.04
N GLY A 37 -2.05 14.73 -6.46
CA GLY A 37 -1.81 15.82 -7.38
C GLY A 37 -0.60 16.69 -6.98
N PRO A 38 0.15 17.25 -7.94
CA PRO A 38 -0.13 17.26 -9.38
C PRO A 38 0.32 15.99 -10.13
N ASP A 39 1.06 15.07 -9.49
CA ASP A 39 1.59 13.86 -10.13
C ASP A 39 1.02 12.59 -9.49
N ASN A 40 -0.15 12.19 -10.01
CA ASN A 40 -0.82 10.97 -9.59
C ASN A 40 -0.01 9.70 -9.90
N VAL A 41 0.78 9.67 -10.99
CA VAL A 41 1.57 8.49 -11.36
C VAL A 41 2.66 8.23 -10.32
N ALA A 42 3.43 9.27 -9.95
CA ALA A 42 4.45 9.16 -8.92
C ALA A 42 3.84 8.79 -7.56
N TYR A 43 2.70 9.40 -7.22
CA TYR A 43 1.97 9.08 -5.99
C TYR A 43 1.56 7.61 -5.93
N PHE A 44 0.89 7.08 -6.97
CA PHE A 44 0.45 5.68 -6.99
C PHE A 44 1.62 4.71 -6.93
N LYS A 45 2.73 4.97 -7.64
CA LYS A 45 3.93 4.14 -7.56
C LYS A 45 4.51 4.12 -6.14
N ARG A 46 4.55 5.27 -5.45
CA ARG A 46 4.98 5.38 -4.05
C ARG A 46 4.05 4.60 -3.13
N MET A 47 2.74 4.78 -3.23
CA MET A 47 1.76 4.10 -2.38
C MET A 47 1.81 2.58 -2.55
N LEU A 48 1.79 2.08 -3.79
CA LEU A 48 1.87 0.64 -4.07
C LEU A 48 3.18 0.05 -3.53
N ASN A 49 4.28 0.80 -3.62
CA ASN A 49 5.55 0.40 -3.00
C ASN A 49 5.49 0.39 -1.48
N SER A 50 4.85 1.38 -0.85
CA SER A 50 4.67 1.41 0.60
C SER A 50 3.83 0.23 1.11
N ILE A 51 2.76 -0.14 0.39
CA ILE A 51 1.95 -1.31 0.72
C ILE A 51 2.78 -2.60 0.59
N LYS A 52 3.54 -2.76 -0.50
CA LYS A 52 4.46 -3.89 -0.68
C LYS A 52 5.43 -4.00 0.51
N ASN A 53 6.09 -2.90 0.85
CA ASN A 53 7.05 -2.87 1.94
C ASN A 53 6.39 -3.16 3.30
N HIS A 54 5.16 -2.70 3.51
CA HIS A 54 4.39 -3.02 4.71
C HIS A 54 4.14 -4.53 4.83
N ILE A 55 3.72 -5.18 3.74
CA ILE A 55 3.52 -6.63 3.70
C ILE A 55 4.83 -7.38 3.93
N GLU A 56 5.94 -6.92 3.34
CA GLU A 56 7.27 -7.52 3.53
C GLU A 56 7.78 -7.40 4.97
N ALA A 57 7.50 -6.28 5.64
CA ALA A 57 7.94 -6.03 7.02
C ALA A 57 7.12 -6.81 8.06
N VAL A 58 5.78 -6.85 7.89
CA VAL A 58 4.87 -7.51 8.85
C VAL A 58 4.70 -9.00 8.53
N GLY A 59 4.80 -9.39 7.27
CA GLY A 59 4.49 -10.72 6.78
C GLY A 59 3.04 -10.83 6.28
N LYS A 60 2.85 -11.41 5.09
CA LYS A 60 1.54 -11.49 4.41
C LYS A 60 0.44 -12.18 5.24
N ASP A 61 0.82 -13.10 6.13
CA ASP A 61 -0.12 -13.86 6.96
C ASP A 61 -0.47 -13.12 8.27
N HIS A 62 0.19 -11.98 8.53
CA HIS A 62 0.02 -11.13 9.72
C HIS A 62 -0.56 -9.75 9.38
N VAL A 63 -0.90 -9.48 8.12
CA VAL A 63 -1.46 -8.18 7.71
C VAL A 63 -2.70 -8.32 6.82
N GLU A 64 -3.78 -7.65 7.19
CA GLU A 64 -4.96 -7.46 6.35
C GLU A 64 -4.98 -6.02 5.84
N ILE A 65 -4.78 -5.84 4.53
CA ILE A 65 -4.75 -4.51 3.91
C ILE A 65 -5.96 -4.30 3.01
N ARG A 66 -6.62 -3.16 3.22
CA ARG A 66 -7.63 -2.61 2.31
C ARG A 66 -7.16 -1.24 1.83
N VAL A 67 -7.37 -0.93 0.56
CA VAL A 67 -7.15 0.39 -0.02
C VAL A 67 -8.52 0.92 -0.39
N VAL A 68 -8.86 2.14 0.04
CA VAL A 68 -10.10 2.79 -0.35
C VAL A 68 -9.78 3.92 -1.32
N ASP A 69 -10.24 3.77 -2.54
CA ASP A 69 -9.97 4.62 -3.69
C ASP A 69 -11.18 5.53 -3.96
N HIS A 70 -11.00 6.84 -3.78
CA HIS A 70 -11.99 7.85 -4.13
C HIS A 70 -11.35 9.10 -4.72
N ALA A 71 -12.15 10.10 -5.11
CA ALA A 71 -11.65 11.30 -5.79
C ALA A 71 -10.69 10.96 -6.95
N SER A 72 -9.47 11.49 -6.94
CA SER A 72 -8.45 11.20 -7.96
C SER A 72 -7.77 9.84 -7.77
N GLY A 73 -7.93 9.16 -6.64
CA GLY A 73 -7.39 7.83 -6.41
C GLY A 73 -7.90 6.77 -7.40
N VAL A 74 -9.13 6.93 -7.89
CA VAL A 74 -9.72 6.05 -8.92
C VAL A 74 -8.94 6.07 -10.24
N GLU A 75 -8.19 7.14 -10.52
CA GLU A 75 -7.36 7.25 -11.72
C GLU A 75 -6.26 6.19 -11.77
N MET A 76 -5.87 5.62 -10.62
CA MET A 76 -4.90 4.52 -10.56
C MET A 76 -5.32 3.36 -11.48
N PHE A 77 -6.61 2.99 -11.49
CA PHE A 77 -7.13 1.90 -12.33
C PHE A 77 -7.30 2.30 -13.79
N GLN A 78 -7.49 3.59 -14.08
CA GLN A 78 -7.53 4.11 -15.46
C GLN A 78 -6.12 4.11 -16.07
N ILE A 79 -5.13 4.60 -15.31
CA ILE A 79 -3.72 4.66 -15.70
C ILE A 79 -3.18 3.24 -15.90
N ALA A 80 -3.50 2.29 -15.02
CA ALA A 80 -3.08 0.89 -15.12
C ALA A 80 -3.46 0.22 -16.46
N ARG A 81 -4.47 0.73 -17.18
CA ARG A 81 -4.78 0.20 -18.53
C ARG A 81 -3.67 0.46 -19.55
N ALA A 82 -2.88 1.51 -19.37
CA ALA A 82 -1.79 1.89 -20.27
C ALA A 82 -0.41 1.72 -19.63
N ASP A 83 -0.29 1.91 -18.32
CA ASP A 83 0.96 1.73 -17.57
C ASP A 83 1.07 0.29 -17.03
N LYS A 84 1.88 -0.52 -17.71
CA LYS A 84 2.14 -1.92 -17.35
C LYS A 84 2.81 -2.08 -15.99
N GLU A 85 3.56 -1.08 -15.53
CA GLU A 85 4.23 -1.13 -14.23
C GLU A 85 3.20 -1.00 -13.10
N ILE A 86 2.28 -0.04 -13.20
CA ILE A 86 1.20 0.12 -12.22
C ILE A 86 0.27 -1.10 -12.24
N ALA A 87 -0.09 -1.61 -13.42
CA ALA A 87 -0.87 -2.84 -13.56
C ALA A 87 -0.21 -4.03 -12.84
N ALA A 88 1.07 -4.28 -13.11
CA ALA A 88 1.81 -5.38 -12.48
C ALA A 88 1.89 -5.23 -10.95
N ARG A 89 2.07 -4.01 -10.43
CA ARG A 89 2.08 -3.75 -8.99
C ARG A 89 0.69 -4.01 -8.36
N LEU A 90 -0.39 -3.59 -9.00
CA LEU A 90 -1.76 -3.87 -8.54
C LEU A 90 -2.03 -5.38 -8.48
N ASP A 91 -1.69 -6.11 -9.54
CA ASP A 91 -1.91 -7.55 -9.62
C ASP A 91 -1.09 -8.30 -8.55
N ALA A 92 0.17 -7.91 -8.35
CA ALA A 92 1.02 -8.48 -7.32
C ALA A 92 0.44 -8.28 -5.91
N LEU A 93 -0.05 -7.07 -5.60
CA LEU A 93 -0.66 -6.79 -4.29
C LEU A 93 -2.00 -7.53 -4.12
N LYS A 94 -2.84 -7.59 -5.15
CA LYS A 94 -4.07 -8.39 -5.13
C LYS A 94 -3.78 -9.88 -4.90
N ALA A 95 -2.73 -10.42 -5.53
CA ALA A 95 -2.28 -11.79 -5.31
C ALA A 95 -1.76 -12.04 -3.89
N GLN A 96 -1.28 -11.00 -3.20
CA GLN A 96 -0.92 -11.03 -1.78
C GLN A 96 -2.12 -10.80 -0.84
N GLY A 97 -3.34 -10.68 -1.37
CA GLY A 97 -4.57 -10.54 -0.58
C GLY A 97 -5.01 -9.10 -0.32
N VAL A 98 -4.31 -8.09 -0.84
CA VAL A 98 -4.74 -6.69 -0.72
C VAL A 98 -6.06 -6.49 -1.46
N ARG A 99 -7.03 -5.86 -0.78
CA ARG A 99 -8.31 -5.49 -1.38
C ARG A 99 -8.32 -4.01 -1.76
N PHE A 100 -8.63 -3.71 -3.00
CA PHE A 100 -8.84 -2.34 -3.48
C PHE A 100 -10.34 -2.08 -3.56
N LEU A 101 -10.81 -1.00 -2.95
CA LEU A 101 -12.22 -0.69 -2.76
C LEU A 101 -12.53 0.65 -3.43
N VAL A 102 -13.40 0.65 -4.42
CA VAL A 102 -13.69 1.81 -5.27
C VAL A 102 -15.00 2.48 -4.85
N CYS A 103 -14.94 3.79 -4.61
CA CYS A 103 -16.10 4.58 -4.19
C CYS A 103 -17.14 4.77 -5.32
N ALA A 104 -18.34 4.24 -5.13
CA ALA A 104 -19.45 4.38 -6.08
C ALA A 104 -19.89 5.85 -6.29
N ASN A 105 -19.82 6.70 -5.26
CA ASN A 105 -20.11 8.12 -5.41
C ASN A 105 -19.13 8.79 -6.39
N THR A 106 -17.83 8.51 -6.25
CA THR A 106 -16.81 9.02 -7.17
C THR A 106 -17.08 8.58 -8.60
N LEU A 107 -17.40 7.29 -8.81
CA LEU A 107 -17.70 6.77 -10.13
C LEU A 107 -18.89 7.49 -10.77
N ARG A 108 -19.97 7.67 -10.01
CA ARG A 108 -21.17 8.38 -10.47
C ARG A 108 -20.90 9.85 -10.76
N GLU A 109 -20.26 10.57 -9.85
CA GLU A 109 -20.00 12.01 -9.97
C GLU A 109 -19.04 12.33 -11.13
N ARG A 110 -18.09 11.44 -11.39
CA ARG A 110 -17.12 11.59 -12.49
C ARG A 110 -17.55 10.90 -13.78
N ASN A 111 -18.75 10.31 -13.83
CA ASN A 111 -19.28 9.55 -14.97
C ASN A 111 -18.32 8.45 -15.48
N ILE A 112 -17.75 7.67 -14.55
CA ILE A 112 -16.82 6.58 -14.85
C ILE A 112 -17.58 5.26 -14.86
N ASP A 113 -17.52 4.54 -15.98
CA ASP A 113 -18.01 3.16 -16.08
C ASP A 113 -17.01 2.21 -15.40
N PRO A 114 -17.42 1.47 -14.34
CA PRO A 114 -16.52 0.55 -13.63
C PRO A 114 -15.91 -0.52 -14.55
N SER A 115 -16.61 -0.94 -15.61
CA SER A 115 -16.11 -1.95 -16.56
C SER A 115 -14.88 -1.49 -17.34
N THR A 116 -14.63 -0.18 -17.37
CA THR A 116 -13.46 0.43 -18.02
C THR A 116 -12.25 0.52 -17.11
N LEU A 117 -12.37 0.14 -15.83
CA LEU A 117 -11.29 0.20 -14.86
C LEU A 117 -10.49 -1.10 -14.84
N TYR A 118 -9.15 -0.98 -14.76
CA TYR A 118 -8.28 -2.14 -14.76
C TYR A 118 -8.50 -3.04 -13.53
N GLY A 119 -8.95 -4.26 -13.76
CA GLY A 119 -9.06 -5.31 -12.74
C GLY A 119 -10.02 -4.98 -11.59
N VAL A 120 -10.96 -4.05 -11.78
CA VAL A 120 -12.02 -3.74 -10.82
C VAL A 120 -13.25 -4.58 -11.16
N THR A 121 -13.87 -5.19 -10.14
CA THR A 121 -15.13 -5.92 -10.28
C THR A 121 -16.22 -5.30 -9.41
N GLU A 122 -17.48 -5.70 -9.59
CA GLU A 122 -18.58 -5.23 -8.74
C GLU A 122 -18.34 -5.48 -7.24
N ARG A 123 -17.59 -6.54 -6.89
CA ARG A 123 -17.25 -6.89 -5.50
C ARG A 123 -16.25 -5.93 -4.85
N ASP A 124 -15.62 -5.09 -5.66
CA ASP A 124 -14.65 -4.09 -5.21
C ASP A 124 -15.31 -2.72 -5.05
N ILE A 125 -16.58 -2.55 -5.45
CA ILE A 125 -17.27 -1.27 -5.37
C ILE A 125 -17.96 -1.14 -4.01
N VAL A 126 -17.71 -0.04 -3.31
CA VAL A 126 -18.34 0.31 -2.04
C VAL A 126 -19.24 1.55 -2.19
N PRO A 127 -20.34 1.69 -1.42
CA PRO A 127 -21.28 2.80 -1.61
C PRO A 127 -20.66 4.19 -1.45
N SER A 128 -19.69 4.35 -0.54
CA SER A 128 -19.03 5.63 -0.26
C SER A 128 -17.63 5.39 0.29
N GLY A 129 -16.62 6.05 -0.27
CA GLY A 129 -15.22 5.91 0.15
C GLY A 129 -14.97 6.40 1.58
N VAL A 130 -15.37 7.64 1.88
CA VAL A 130 -15.18 8.21 3.24
C VAL A 130 -15.95 7.42 4.30
N ALA A 131 -17.17 6.98 3.99
CA ALA A 131 -17.94 6.14 4.92
C ALA A 131 -17.30 4.76 5.10
N GLU A 132 -16.73 4.18 4.05
CA GLU A 132 -16.00 2.91 4.12
C GLU A 132 -14.73 3.05 4.98
N LEU A 133 -13.97 4.14 4.83
CA LEU A 133 -12.82 4.44 5.70
C LEU A 133 -13.23 4.47 7.18
N ALA A 134 -14.34 5.15 7.53
CA ALA A 134 -14.85 5.19 8.90
C ALA A 134 -15.34 3.82 9.39
N ARG A 135 -16.04 3.07 8.53
CA ARG A 135 -16.52 1.72 8.84
C ARG A 135 -15.36 0.77 9.13
N LEU A 136 -14.31 0.81 8.32
CA LEU A 136 -13.10 0.00 8.52
C LEU A 136 -12.38 0.36 9.81
N GLN A 137 -12.23 1.65 10.10
CA GLN A 137 -11.68 2.08 11.40
C GLN A 137 -12.50 1.54 12.58
N GLY A 138 -13.84 1.58 12.50
CA GLY A 138 -14.72 0.96 13.49
C GLY A 138 -14.58 -0.57 13.61
N MET A 139 -14.03 -1.24 12.60
CA MET A 139 -13.70 -2.68 12.61
C MET A 139 -12.25 -2.97 13.07
N GLY A 140 -11.58 -1.97 13.64
CA GLY A 140 -10.22 -2.07 14.14
C GLY A 140 -9.14 -1.92 13.08
N PHE A 141 -9.45 -1.38 11.90
CA PHE A 141 -8.41 -1.04 10.92
C PHE A 141 -7.70 0.25 11.32
N VAL A 142 -6.38 0.24 11.30
CA VAL A 142 -5.55 1.44 11.41
C VAL A 142 -5.62 2.20 10.09
N TYR A 143 -5.85 3.51 10.16
CA TYR A 143 -5.90 4.40 8.99
C TYR A 143 -4.50 4.90 8.62
N ILE A 144 -4.15 4.81 7.33
CA ILE A 144 -2.92 5.36 6.76
C ILE A 144 -3.24 6.21 5.52
N HIS A 145 -2.61 7.37 5.43
CA HIS A 145 -2.64 8.27 4.27
C HIS A 145 -1.21 8.79 4.02
N LEU A 146 -0.79 8.80 2.75
CA LEU A 146 0.61 8.99 2.31
C LEU A 146 0.80 10.25 1.46
#